data_AF-A0AAA9T9S2-F1
#
_entry.id   AF-A0AAA9T9S2-F1
#
_cell.length_a   1.000
_cell.length_b   1.000
_cell.length_c   1.000
_cell.angle_alpha   90.00
_cell.angle_beta   90.00
_cell.angle_gamma   90.00
#
_symmetry.space_group_name_H-M   'P 1'
#
loop_
_entity.id
_entity.type
_entity.pdbx_description
1 polymer ?
#
loop_
_entity_poly.entity_id
_entity_poly.type
_entity_poly.pdbx_seq_one_letter_code
_entity_poly.pdbx_strand_id
1 'polypeptide(L)'
;MRKMLTALHMLLGVVQKPASRVLVASRHFANDATFEIKKCDLHWLEEGPPVTIVLTREDGLKYYRMLQAVRQMELKADQLYKQNIICGFCHLCDSQEACYIGLEASINTTDHLITEYQAHGFTFTRGLSVQEILTDWDCSGL
;
A
#
# COMPACT_ATOMS: atom_id res chain seq x y z
N MET A 1 -30.86 -30.27 56.52
CA MET A 1 -30.42 -31.63 56.92
C MET A 1 -29.31 -32.05 55.96
N ARG A 2 -28.04 -31.82 56.29
CA ARG A 2 -27.08 -32.86 56.72
C ARG A 2 -27.11 -34.13 55.84
N LYS A 3 -26.06 -34.33 55.02
CA LYS A 3 -25.01 -35.36 55.20
C LYS A 3 -24.00 -35.26 54.04
N MET A 4 -22.77 -34.81 54.29
CA MET A 4 -21.55 -35.57 54.63
C MET A 4 -20.88 -36.21 53.39
N LEU A 5 -19.75 -35.67 52.88
CA LEU A 5 -18.34 -35.84 53.29
C LEU A 5 -17.71 -37.19 52.87
N THR A 6 -16.80 -37.20 51.87
CA THR A 6 -15.51 -37.95 51.83
C THR A 6 -14.78 -37.55 50.54
N ALA A 7 -13.80 -36.65 50.54
CA ALA A 7 -12.37 -36.84 50.80
C ALA A 7 -11.66 -37.80 49.83
N LEU A 8 -10.84 -37.26 48.91
CA LEU A 8 -9.49 -37.76 48.64
C LEU A 8 -8.65 -36.70 47.92
N HIS A 9 -7.81 -35.99 48.67
CA HIS A 9 -6.63 -35.34 48.11
C HIS A 9 -5.58 -36.43 47.84
N MET A 10 -5.13 -36.58 46.60
CA MET A 10 -3.76 -37.04 46.35
C MET A 10 -3.25 -36.67 44.95
N LEU A 11 -2.06 -36.06 44.97
CA LEU A 11 -1.00 -36.09 43.97
C LEU A 11 -1.03 -35.03 42.86
N LEU A 12 -0.19 -34.01 43.10
CA LEU A 12 0.52 -33.24 42.08
C LEU A 12 1.06 -34.17 40.97
N GLY A 13 0.84 -33.79 39.72
CA GLY A 13 1.43 -34.47 38.57
C GLY A 13 1.24 -33.70 37.26
N VAL A 14 2.13 -32.72 37.03
CA VAL A 14 2.56 -32.19 35.73
C VAL A 14 1.44 -31.69 34.78
N VAL A 15 1.20 -30.38 34.82
CA VAL A 15 0.61 -29.64 33.69
C VAL A 15 1.63 -29.65 32.54
N GLN A 16 1.45 -30.51 31.54
CA GLN A 16 2.16 -30.37 30.27
C GLN A 16 1.53 -29.21 29.50
N LYS A 17 2.17 -28.03 29.53
CA LYS A 17 1.92 -26.99 28.52
C LYS A 17 2.25 -27.60 27.15
N PRO A 18 1.34 -27.59 26.17
CA PRO A 18 1.76 -27.84 24.80
C PRO A 18 2.70 -26.69 24.42
N ALA A 19 3.98 -27.01 24.24
CA ALA A 19 4.91 -26.09 23.61
C ALA A 19 4.41 -25.88 22.18
N SER A 20 3.73 -24.77 21.92
CA SER A 20 3.51 -24.28 20.57
C SER A 20 4.88 -24.09 19.93
N ARG A 21 5.31 -25.10 19.15
CA ARG A 21 6.42 -24.96 18.21
C ARG A 21 5.98 -23.96 17.15
N VAL A 22 6.29 -22.69 17.36
CA VAL A 22 6.27 -21.69 16.30
C VAL A 22 7.43 -22.04 15.37
N LEU A 23 7.13 -22.70 14.25
CA LEU A 23 8.07 -22.83 13.14
C LEU A 23 8.25 -21.44 12.53
N VAL A 24 9.26 -20.70 13.01
CA VAL A 24 9.75 -19.53 12.30
C VAL A 24 10.51 -20.07 11.08
N ALA A 25 9.80 -20.20 9.96
CA ALA A 25 10.46 -20.41 8.68
C ALA A 25 11.32 -19.17 8.40
N SER A 26 12.65 -19.32 8.50
CA SER A 26 13.58 -18.30 8.01
C SER A 26 13.43 -18.22 6.49
N ARG A 27 12.53 -17.36 6.02
CA ARG A 27 12.41 -17.05 4.60
C ARG A 27 13.53 -16.08 4.25
N HIS A 28 14.63 -16.61 3.73
CA HIS A 28 15.64 -15.78 3.07
C HIS A 28 15.04 -15.28 1.77
N PHE A 29 14.76 -13.97 1.71
CA PHE A 29 14.38 -13.30 0.47
C PHE A 29 15.60 -12.56 -0.08
N ALA A 30 15.64 -12.37 -1.39
CA ALA A 30 16.65 -11.53 -2.03
C ALA A 30 16.53 -10.07 -1.55
N ASN A 31 17.67 -9.39 -1.43
CA ASN A 31 17.72 -7.97 -1.07
C ASN A 31 17.46 -7.06 -2.27
N ASP A 32 17.77 -7.54 -3.47
CA ASP A 32 17.51 -6.89 -4.74
C ASP A 32 17.27 -7.93 -5.84
N ALA A 33 16.77 -7.48 -6.97
CA ALA A 33 16.68 -8.27 -8.19
C ALA A 33 16.79 -7.37 -9.42
N THR A 34 17.34 -7.91 -10.50
CA THR A 34 17.45 -7.22 -11.79
C THR A 34 16.26 -7.57 -12.67
N PHE A 35 15.68 -6.55 -13.30
CA PHE A 35 14.53 -6.67 -14.19
C PHE A 35 14.87 -6.10 -15.57
N GLU A 36 14.36 -6.73 -16.61
CA GLU A 36 14.38 -6.21 -17.97
C GLU A 36 13.14 -5.33 -18.19
N ILE A 37 13.34 -4.14 -18.76
CA ILE A 37 12.27 -3.20 -19.08
C ILE A 37 12.18 -2.95 -20.58
N LYS A 38 10.95 -2.63 -21.03
CA LYS A 38 10.69 -2.37 -22.45
C LYS A 38 11.55 -1.19 -22.92
N LYS A 39 12.28 -1.39 -24.02
CA LYS A 39 13.02 -0.31 -24.69
C LYS A 39 12.06 0.79 -25.15
N CYS A 40 12.39 2.04 -24.85
CA CYS A 40 11.64 3.21 -25.31
C CYS A 40 11.90 3.47 -26.80
N ASP A 41 10.86 3.84 -27.53
CA ASP A 41 11.00 4.37 -28.89
C ASP A 41 11.64 5.76 -28.81
N LEU A 42 12.71 5.98 -29.58
CA LEU A 42 13.51 7.19 -29.51
C LEU A 42 13.14 8.16 -30.64
N HIS A 43 13.05 9.44 -30.30
CA HIS A 43 12.88 10.52 -31.26
C HIS A 43 14.00 11.55 -31.06
N TRP A 44 14.88 11.70 -32.05
CA TRP A 44 16.03 12.61 -32.03
C TRP A 44 17.01 12.40 -30.86
N LEU A 45 17.13 11.16 -30.40
CA LEU A 45 18.12 10.74 -29.41
C LEU A 45 18.91 9.56 -29.97
N GLU A 46 20.23 9.57 -29.76
CA GLU A 46 21.12 8.48 -30.19
C GLU A 46 21.03 7.30 -29.21
N GLU A 47 20.96 7.57 -27.91
CA GLU A 47 20.88 6.59 -26.84
C GLU A 47 19.64 6.83 -25.95
N GLY A 48 19.07 5.73 -25.46
CA GLY A 48 17.89 5.74 -24.58
C GLY A 48 18.22 5.33 -23.15
N PRO A 49 17.22 5.29 -22.26
CA PRO A 49 17.39 4.75 -20.92
C PRO A 49 17.85 3.28 -20.97
N PRO A 50 18.55 2.80 -19.93
CA PRO A 50 18.98 1.41 -19.86
C PRO A 50 17.79 0.46 -19.87
N VAL A 51 17.93 -0.68 -20.54
CA VAL A 51 16.87 -1.73 -20.63
C VAL A 51 16.88 -2.69 -19.44
N THR A 52 17.76 -2.46 -18.47
CA THR A 52 17.85 -3.25 -17.24
C THR A 52 17.86 -2.33 -16.04
N ILE A 53 17.17 -2.72 -14.98
CA ILE A 53 17.09 -1.98 -13.72
C ILE A 53 17.21 -2.93 -12.54
N VAL A 54 17.86 -2.47 -11.47
CA VAL A 54 17.92 -3.19 -10.20
C VAL A 54 16.87 -2.60 -9.27
N LEU A 55 15.98 -3.44 -8.74
CA LEU A 55 14.98 -3.05 -7.76
C LEU A 55 15.34 -3.66 -6.41
N THR A 56 15.54 -2.81 -5.41
CA THR A 56 15.75 -3.28 -4.04
C THR A 56 14.42 -3.76 -3.44
N ARG A 57 14.51 -4.67 -2.47
CA ARG A 57 13.35 -5.18 -1.75
C ARG A 57 12.60 -4.06 -1.02
N GLU A 58 13.33 -3.13 -0.42
CA GLU A 58 12.75 -2.02 0.33
C GLU A 58 11.94 -1.11 -0.59
N ASP A 59 12.53 -0.70 -1.72
CA ASP A 59 11.86 0.14 -2.72
C ASP A 59 10.66 -0.60 -3.33
N GLY A 60 10.81 -1.88 -3.66
CA GLY A 60 9.71 -2.69 -4.17
C GLY A 60 8.52 -2.76 -3.21
N LEU A 61 8.77 -2.94 -1.92
CA LEU A 61 7.70 -2.93 -0.91
C LEU A 61 7.09 -1.54 -0.73
N LYS A 62 7.90 -0.49 -0.78
CA LYS A 62 7.44 0.91 -0.72
C LYS A 62 6.52 1.22 -1.89
N TYR A 63 6.97 0.97 -3.13
CA TYR A 63 6.18 1.21 -4.33
C TYR A 63 4.91 0.39 -4.37
N TYR A 64 4.96 -0.90 -4.01
CA TYR A 64 3.78 -1.74 -3.95
C TYR A 64 2.71 -1.19 -2.97
N ARG A 65 3.13 -0.75 -1.78
CA ARG A 65 2.22 -0.13 -0.81
C ARG A 65 1.60 1.15 -1.35
N MET A 66 2.38 2.00 -2.02
CA MET A 66 1.89 3.25 -2.61
C MET A 66 0.91 2.98 -3.75
N LEU A 67 1.23 2.06 -4.68
CA LEU A 67 0.34 1.64 -5.76
C LEU A 67 -1.01 1.15 -5.21
N GLN A 68 -0.97 0.30 -4.19
CA GLN A 68 -2.18 -0.24 -3.58
C GLN A 68 -2.96 0.83 -2.82
N ALA A 69 -2.29 1.76 -2.14
CA ALA A 69 -2.94 2.86 -1.43
C ALA A 69 -3.74 3.75 -2.38
N VAL A 70 -3.15 4.16 -3.50
CA VAL A 70 -3.85 4.96 -4.53
C VAL A 70 -5.03 4.17 -5.09
N ARG A 71 -4.83 2.90 -5.48
CA ARG A 71 -5.94 2.06 -5.97
C ARG A 71 -7.11 1.99 -4.99
N GLN A 72 -6.85 1.78 -3.70
CA GLN A 72 -7.91 1.70 -2.69
C GLN A 72 -8.57 3.05 -2.42
N MET A 73 -7.81 4.14 -2.47
CA MET A 73 -8.34 5.50 -2.35
C MET A 73 -9.33 5.80 -3.49
N GLU A 74 -8.98 5.50 -4.74
CA GLU A 74 -9.86 5.71 -5.89
C GLU A 74 -11.13 4.86 -5.81
N LEU A 75 -11.00 3.57 -5.46
CA LEU A 75 -12.17 2.70 -5.27
C LEU A 75 -13.07 3.20 -4.14
N LYS A 76 -12.48 3.80 -3.09
CA LYS A 76 -13.26 4.41 -2.01
C LYS A 76 -13.92 5.70 -2.46
N ALA A 77 -13.24 6.53 -3.25
CA ALA A 77 -13.81 7.73 -3.85
C ALA A 77 -15.03 7.39 -4.73
N ASP A 78 -14.94 6.37 -5.58
CA ASP A 78 -16.06 5.85 -6.37
C ASP A 78 -17.27 5.45 -5.50
N GLN A 79 -17.02 4.74 -4.41
CA GLN A 79 -18.07 4.35 -3.46
C GLN A 79 -18.73 5.57 -2.79
N LEU A 80 -17.93 6.54 -2.33
CA LEU A 80 -18.41 7.75 -1.66
C LEU A 80 -19.17 8.66 -2.62
N TYR A 81 -18.74 8.73 -3.88
CA TYR A 81 -19.43 9.45 -4.95
C TYR A 81 -20.82 8.84 -5.21
N LYS A 82 -20.92 7.51 -5.30
CA LYS A 82 -22.21 6.80 -5.45
C LYS A 82 -23.13 6.96 -4.24
N GLN A 83 -22.57 7.22 -3.07
CA GLN A 83 -23.31 7.52 -1.83
C GLN A 83 -23.73 8.99 -1.72
N ASN A 84 -23.39 9.83 -2.71
CA ASN A 84 -23.57 11.28 -2.70
C ASN A 84 -22.86 11.98 -1.52
N ILE A 85 -21.80 11.37 -0.97
CA ILE A 85 -20.93 12.01 0.03
C ILE A 85 -19.95 12.93 -0.70
N ILE A 86 -19.37 12.46 -1.80
CA ILE A 86 -18.62 13.32 -2.73
C ILE A 86 -19.60 13.87 -3.76
N CYS A 87 -19.50 15.16 -4.04
CA CYS A 87 -20.36 15.87 -4.99
C CYS A 87 -19.53 16.62 -6.04
N GLY A 88 -20.17 16.98 -7.17
CA GLY A 88 -19.49 17.70 -8.25
C GLY A 88 -18.66 16.78 -9.15
N PHE A 89 -17.40 17.17 -9.42
CA PHE A 89 -16.51 16.42 -10.32
C PHE A 89 -15.63 15.44 -9.54
N CYS A 90 -15.53 14.19 -10.02
CA CYS A 90 -14.63 13.19 -9.47
C CYS A 90 -13.98 12.41 -10.63
N HIS A 91 -12.70 12.67 -10.89
CA HIS A 91 -11.96 12.04 -11.99
C HIS A 91 -11.03 10.97 -11.44
N LEU A 92 -11.50 9.73 -11.47
CA LEU A 92 -10.76 8.60 -10.91
C LEU A 92 -9.53 8.28 -11.74
N CYS A 93 -8.43 7.98 -11.08
CA CYS A 93 -7.14 7.69 -11.71
C CYS A 93 -6.69 6.22 -11.55
N ASP A 94 -7.64 5.33 -11.33
CA ASP A 94 -7.36 3.91 -11.17
C ASP A 94 -6.79 3.33 -12.46
N SER A 95 -5.80 2.44 -12.33
CA SER A 95 -4.98 1.86 -13.41
C SER A 95 -3.83 2.73 -13.94
N GLN A 96 -3.69 3.97 -13.47
CA GLN A 96 -2.53 4.84 -13.79
C GLN A 96 -1.53 4.95 -12.64
N GLU A 97 -1.61 4.08 -11.62
CA GLU A 97 -0.80 4.21 -10.41
C GLU A 97 0.69 4.13 -10.69
N ALA A 98 1.09 3.30 -11.66
CA ALA A 98 2.48 3.18 -12.09
C ALA A 98 3.04 4.52 -12.60
N CYS A 99 2.23 5.37 -13.23
CA CYS A 99 2.66 6.69 -13.70
C CYS A 99 2.96 7.61 -12.50
N TYR A 100 2.07 7.68 -11.52
CA TYR A 100 2.22 8.54 -10.35
C TYR A 100 3.41 8.12 -9.48
N ILE A 101 3.47 6.83 -9.12
CA ILE A 101 4.51 6.30 -8.25
C ILE A 101 5.86 6.25 -8.98
N GLY A 102 5.88 5.89 -10.27
CA GLY A 102 7.10 5.82 -11.06
C GLY A 102 7.74 7.18 -11.30
N LEU A 103 6.92 8.23 -11.52
CA LEU A 103 7.43 9.59 -11.64
C LEU A 103 7.99 10.08 -10.30
N GLU A 104 7.26 9.90 -9.18
CA GLU A 104 7.75 10.29 -7.85
C GLU A 104 9.03 9.55 -7.46
N ALA A 105 9.18 8.28 -7.85
CA ALA A 105 10.39 7.48 -7.61
C ALA A 105 11.61 8.00 -8.39
N SER A 106 11.40 8.80 -9.45
CA SER A 106 12.45 9.28 -10.34
C SER A 106 12.86 10.73 -10.08
N ILE A 107 12.10 11.47 -9.27
CA ILE A 107 12.32 12.89 -8.97
C ILE A 107 12.66 13.10 -7.49
N ASN A 108 13.17 14.27 -7.16
CA ASN A 108 13.36 14.69 -5.78
C ASN A 108 12.13 15.42 -5.25
N THR A 109 11.99 15.46 -3.93
CA THR A 109 10.92 16.22 -3.27
C THR A 109 10.97 17.72 -3.55
N THR A 110 12.15 18.25 -3.89
CA THR A 110 12.36 19.65 -4.29
C THR A 110 11.92 19.96 -5.71
N ASP A 111 11.73 18.94 -6.55
CA ASP A 111 11.30 19.14 -7.94
C ASP A 111 9.81 19.51 -8.00
N HIS A 112 9.44 20.25 -9.04
CA HIS A 112 8.07 20.73 -9.23
C HIS A 112 7.29 19.82 -10.19
N LEU A 113 6.03 19.56 -9.85
CA LEU A 113 5.12 18.72 -10.63
C LEU A 113 3.78 19.44 -10.79
N ILE A 114 3.26 19.44 -12.01
CA ILE A 114 1.93 19.94 -12.35
C ILE A 114 1.21 18.91 -13.21
N THR A 115 -0.10 18.79 -13.04
CA THR A 115 -0.95 17.87 -13.80
C THR A 115 -2.33 18.50 -14.02
N GLU A 116 -3.22 17.79 -14.70
CA GLU A 116 -4.61 18.16 -14.89
C GLU A 116 -5.50 17.73 -13.71
N TYR A 117 -6.82 17.69 -13.90
CA TYR A 117 -7.81 17.39 -12.85
C TYR A 117 -7.76 15.94 -12.34
N GLN A 118 -7.09 15.02 -13.03
CA GLN A 118 -6.87 13.63 -12.59
C GLN A 118 -5.65 13.56 -11.64
N ALA A 119 -5.72 14.32 -10.54
CA ALA A 119 -4.57 14.63 -9.70
C ALA A 119 -4.45 13.77 -8.43
N HIS A 120 -5.46 12.97 -8.09
CA HIS A 120 -5.54 12.30 -6.78
C HIS A 120 -4.28 11.49 -6.43
N GLY A 121 -3.79 10.69 -7.37
CA GLY A 121 -2.56 9.92 -7.23
C GLY A 121 -1.33 10.78 -6.96
N PHE A 122 -1.17 11.89 -7.69
CA PHE A 122 -0.07 12.83 -7.47
C PHE A 122 -0.20 13.58 -6.14
N THR A 123 -1.40 13.99 -5.75
CA THR A 123 -1.67 14.61 -4.45
C THR A 123 -1.18 13.72 -3.31
N PHE A 124 -1.46 12.40 -3.40
CA PHE A 124 -0.96 11.40 -2.45
C PHE A 124 0.56 11.25 -2.49
N THR A 125 1.17 11.07 -3.67
CA THR A 125 2.63 10.85 -3.77
C THR A 125 3.45 12.07 -3.34
N ARG A 126 2.89 13.28 -3.51
CA ARG A 126 3.51 14.54 -3.09
C ARG A 126 3.38 14.86 -1.60
N GLY A 127 2.74 13.98 -0.83
CA GLY A 127 2.84 13.95 0.63
C GLY A 127 1.54 14.21 1.39
N LEU A 128 0.42 14.45 0.72
CA LEU A 128 -0.87 14.52 1.40
C LEU A 128 -1.37 13.12 1.75
N SER A 129 -1.98 13.01 2.93
CA SER A 129 -2.56 11.75 3.37
C SER A 129 -3.88 11.45 2.65
N VAL A 130 -4.23 10.16 2.55
CA VAL A 130 -5.53 9.73 2.00
C VAL A 130 -6.70 10.35 2.77
N GLN A 131 -6.53 10.60 4.07
CA GLN A 131 -7.56 11.24 4.88
C GLN A 131 -7.79 12.69 4.42
N GLU A 132 -6.73 13.49 4.31
CA GLU A 132 -6.84 14.88 3.85
C GLU A 132 -7.47 14.96 2.46
N ILE A 133 -7.07 14.06 1.56
CA ILE A 133 -7.58 14.00 0.19
C ILE A 133 -9.08 13.67 0.17
N LEU A 134 -9.53 12.64 0.91
CA LEU A 134 -10.94 12.26 0.93
C LEU A 134 -11.82 13.27 1.68
N THR A 135 -11.29 13.93 2.70
CA THR A 135 -12.00 14.96 3.46
C THR A 135 -12.20 16.23 2.63
N ASP A 136 -11.24 16.61 1.79
CA ASP A 136 -11.37 17.78 0.90
C ASP A 136 -12.54 17.65 -0.09
N TRP A 137 -12.94 16.42 -0.44
CA TRP A 137 -14.04 16.13 -1.35
C TRP A 137 -15.38 15.87 -0.67
N ASP A 138 -15.40 15.83 0.66
CA ASP A 138 -16.61 15.52 1.42
C ASP A 138 -17.59 16.71 1.41
N CYS A 139 -18.74 16.51 0.76
CA CYS A 139 -19.81 17.50 0.69
C CYS A 139 -20.90 17.30 1.75
N SER A 140 -20.78 16.31 2.65
CA SER A 140 -21.83 15.99 3.63
C SER A 140 -22.08 17.11 4.65
N GLY A 141 -21.16 18.07 4.77
CA GLY A 141 -21.29 19.26 5.61
C GLY A 141 -21.80 20.52 4.91
N LEU A 142 -22.06 20.45 3.60
CA LEU A 142 -22.70 21.52 2.79
C LEU A 142 -24.22 21.30 2.72
#